data_AF-A0A2V2EQ03-F1
#
_entry.id   AF-A0A2V2EQ03-F1
#
_cell.length_a   1.000
_cell.length_b   1.000
_cell.length_c   1.000
_cell.angle_alpha   90.00
_cell.angle_beta   90.00
_cell.angle_gamma   90.00
#
_symmetry.space_group_name_H-M   'P 1'
#
loop_
_entity.id
_entity.type
_entity.pdbx_description
1 polymer ?
#
loop_
_entity_poly.entity_id
_entity_poly.type
_entity_poly.pdbx_seq_one_letter_code
_entity_poly.pdbx_strand_id
1 'polypeptide(L)'
;MYIDLKKNPFFLSDKDIAWVQEQLAAMTEQEKIAQLFCLITYTDDEQYLAYLAGGLKVGGVMTRTMSLSELINTVTRLQKHAKIPIGHKKSLYPAANELTA
;
A
#
# COMPACT_ATOMS: atom_id res chain seq x y z
N MET A 1 -17.93 8.56 14.44
CA MET A 1 -18.59 7.96 13.25
C MET A 1 -18.25 6.48 13.24
N TYR A 2 -19.25 5.61 13.20
CA TYR A 2 -19.05 4.15 13.12
C TYR A 2 -19.16 3.71 11.66
N ILE A 3 -18.18 2.97 11.15
CA ILE A 3 -18.14 2.48 9.78
C ILE A 3 -18.56 1.00 9.80
N ASP A 4 -19.58 0.64 9.02
CA ASP A 4 -20.04 -0.75 8.87
C ASP A 4 -19.22 -1.46 7.77
N LEU A 5 -18.17 -2.17 8.18
CA LEU A 5 -17.26 -2.88 7.27
C LEU A 5 -17.88 -4.10 6.57
N LYS A 6 -19.08 -4.55 6.99
CA LYS A 6 -19.79 -5.65 6.32
C LYS A 6 -20.56 -5.21 5.08
N LYS A 7 -20.79 -3.91 4.92
CA LYS A 7 -21.60 -3.35 3.83
C LYS A 7 -20.72 -2.73 2.74
N ASN A 8 -21.38 -2.29 1.67
CA ASN A 8 -20.77 -1.49 0.62
C ASN A 8 -19.97 -0.31 1.22
N PRO A 9 -18.70 -0.09 0.82
CA PRO A 9 -17.96 -0.74 -0.27
C PRO A 9 -17.06 -1.93 0.13
N PHE A 10 -17.05 -2.32 1.41
CA PHE A 10 -16.01 -3.21 1.95
C PHE A 10 -16.37 -4.69 1.92
N PHE A 11 -17.61 -5.03 2.25
CA PHE A 11 -18.12 -6.42 2.23
C PHE A 11 -17.22 -7.43 2.98
N LEU A 12 -16.61 -7.02 4.09
CA LEU A 12 -15.68 -7.87 4.84
C LEU A 12 -16.41 -8.97 5.64
N SER A 13 -15.77 -10.13 5.74
CA SER A 13 -16.20 -11.19 6.65
C SER A 13 -15.88 -10.84 8.10
N ASP A 14 -16.49 -11.54 9.06
CA ASP A 14 -16.16 -11.36 10.48
C ASP A 14 -14.68 -11.63 10.78
N LYS A 15 -14.06 -12.58 10.08
CA LYS A 15 -12.64 -12.88 10.20
C LYS A 15 -11.77 -11.71 9.71
N ASP A 16 -12.13 -11.10 8.59
CA ASP A 16 -11.37 -9.95 8.05
C ASP A 16 -11.52 -8.72 8.94
N ILE A 17 -12.72 -8.49 9.48
CA ILE A 17 -12.97 -7.41 10.44
C ILE A 17 -12.15 -7.61 11.72
N ALA A 18 -12.12 -8.84 12.25
CA ALA A 18 -11.32 -9.16 13.42
C ALA A 18 -9.83 -8.89 13.17
N TRP A 19 -9.31 -9.29 12.00
CA TRP A 19 -7.93 -9.00 11.62
C TRP A 19 -7.66 -7.48 11.55
N VAL A 20 -8.54 -6.70 10.91
CA VAL A 20 -8.38 -5.22 10.84
C VAL A 20 -8.34 -4.61 12.24
N GLN A 21 -9.24 -5.03 13.13
CA GLN A 21 -9.32 -4.52 14.49
C GLN A 21 -8.08 -4.90 15.32
N GLU A 22 -7.58 -6.13 15.17
CA GLU A 22 -6.36 -6.60 15.82
C GLU A 22 -5.14 -5.80 15.36
N GLN A 23 -4.96 -5.61 14.05
CA GLN A 23 -3.85 -4.81 13.52
C GLN A 23 -3.94 -3.36 13.99
N LEU A 24 -5.15 -2.77 13.98
CA LEU A 24 -5.36 -1.40 14.44
C LEU A 24 -5.06 -1.23 15.93
N ALA A 25 -5.41 -2.23 16.75
CA ALA A 25 -5.11 -2.23 18.19
C ALA A 25 -3.60 -2.41 18.47
N ALA A 26 -2.91 -3.23 17.68
CA ALA A 26 -1.49 -3.52 17.83
C ALA A 26 -0.55 -2.40 17.31
N MET A 27 -1.09 -1.39 16.61
CA MET A 27 -0.31 -0.25 16.12
C MET A 27 -0.07 0.82 17.18
N THR A 28 1.14 1.36 17.20
CA THR A 28 1.42 2.60 17.94
C THR A 28 0.74 3.80 17.28
N GLU A 29 0.63 4.93 17.99
CA GLU A 29 0.08 6.16 17.42
C GLU A 29 0.88 6.63 16.19
N GLN A 30 2.21 6.53 16.25
CA GLN A 30 3.08 6.84 15.12
C GLN A 30 2.81 5.93 13.91
N GLU A 31 2.58 4.63 14.13
CA GLU A 31 2.23 3.69 13.06
C GLU A 31 0.86 4.05 12.45
N LYS A 32 -0.14 4.40 13.28
CA LYS A 32 -1.45 4.86 12.80
C LYS A 32 -1.34 6.10 11.93
N ILE A 33 -0.54 7.08 12.36
CA ILE A 33 -0.29 8.30 11.59
C ILE A 33 0.42 7.96 10.28
N ALA A 34 1.44 7.12 10.30
CA ALA A 34 2.17 6.71 9.10
C ALA A 34 1.28 6.02 8.06
N GLN A 35 0.32 5.21 8.50
CA GLN A 35 -0.65 4.55 7.61
C GLN A 35 -1.57 5.51 6.84
N LEU A 36 -1.66 6.79 7.26
CA LEU A 36 -2.43 7.81 6.53
C LEU A 36 -1.67 8.36 5.31
N PHE A 37 -0.35 8.11 5.21
CA PHE A 37 0.48 8.64 4.13
C PHE A 37 0.60 7.64 2.97
N CYS A 38 0.42 8.17 1.76
CA CYS A 38 0.70 7.47 0.51
C CYS A 38 1.77 8.25 -0.25
N LEU A 39 3.00 7.71 -0.31
CA LEU A 39 4.15 8.41 -0.90
C LEU A 39 4.38 7.99 -2.36
N ILE A 40 5.11 8.81 -3.11
CA ILE A 40 5.47 8.50 -4.50
C ILE A 40 6.88 7.91 -4.55
N THR A 41 7.07 6.83 -5.33
CA THR A 41 8.39 6.34 -5.70
C THR A 41 8.60 6.32 -7.22
N TYR A 42 9.85 6.53 -7.61
CA TYR A 42 10.33 6.55 -9.00
C TYR A 42 11.37 5.45 -9.26
N THR A 43 11.68 4.64 -8.24
CA THR A 43 12.76 3.66 -8.26
C THR A 43 12.29 2.37 -7.59
N ASP A 44 12.91 1.26 -7.98
CA ASP A 44 12.75 -0.02 -7.31
C ASP A 44 13.81 -0.25 -6.21
N ASP A 45 14.78 0.65 -5.97
CA ASP A 45 15.89 0.47 -5.04
C ASP A 45 15.49 -0.12 -3.66
N GLU A 46 16.14 -1.23 -3.27
CA GLU A 46 15.74 -1.98 -2.08
C GLU A 46 15.95 -1.21 -0.78
N GLN A 47 17.03 -0.45 -0.64
CA GLN A 47 17.30 0.31 0.59
C GLN A 47 16.27 1.42 0.79
N TYR A 48 15.95 2.15 -0.29
CA TYR A 48 14.94 3.19 -0.26
C TYR A 48 13.55 2.61 0.04
N LEU A 49 13.16 1.52 -0.62
CA LEU A 49 11.85 0.89 -0.38
C LEU A 49 11.74 0.25 1.00
N ALA A 50 12.84 -0.32 1.53
CA ALA A 50 12.90 -0.79 2.91
C ALA A 50 12.73 0.35 3.92
N TYR A 51 13.30 1.52 3.63
CA TYR A 51 13.09 2.71 4.45
C TYR A 51 11.64 3.20 4.40
N LEU A 52 11.00 3.25 3.22
CA LEU A 52 9.58 3.61 3.12
C LEU A 52 8.67 2.63 3.90
N ALA A 53 8.89 1.33 3.72
CA ALA A 53 8.01 0.28 4.26
C ALA A 53 8.28 -0.04 5.74
N GLY A 54 9.54 -0.17 6.14
CA GLY A 54 9.93 -0.57 7.50
C GLY A 54 10.32 0.62 8.39
N GLY A 55 10.99 1.63 7.81
CA GLY A 55 11.43 2.82 8.53
C GLY A 55 10.28 3.79 8.79
N LEU A 56 9.64 4.27 7.72
CA LEU A 56 8.51 5.20 7.79
C LEU A 56 7.17 4.51 8.03
N LYS A 57 7.01 3.24 7.62
CA LYS A 57 5.79 2.44 7.80
C LYS A 57 4.56 3.05 7.13
N VAL A 58 4.77 3.61 5.94
CA VAL A 58 3.71 4.26 5.16
C VAL A 58 2.58 3.29 4.81
N GLY A 59 1.35 3.79 4.74
CA GLY A 59 0.19 2.97 4.38
C GLY A 59 0.07 2.71 2.89
N GLY A 60 0.71 3.54 2.05
CA GLY A 60 0.67 3.36 0.61
C GLY A 60 1.89 3.89 -0.14
N VAL A 61 2.10 3.35 -1.33
CA VAL A 61 3.06 3.85 -2.30
C VAL A 61 2.42 3.92 -3.68
N MET A 62 2.58 5.07 -4.35
CA MET A 62 2.23 5.27 -5.74
C MET A 62 3.49 5.23 -6.60
N THR A 63 3.52 4.35 -7.61
CA THR A 63 4.60 4.37 -8.61
C THR A 63 4.23 5.28 -9.77
N ARG A 64 5.26 5.93 -10.32
CA ARG A 64 5.18 6.58 -11.63
C ARG A 64 5.43 5.55 -12.73
N THR A 65 5.43 6.00 -13.98
CA THR A 65 5.73 5.15 -15.13
C THR A 65 7.10 4.51 -14.94
N MET A 66 7.10 3.18 -14.88
CA MET A 66 8.27 2.32 -14.77
C MET A 66 7.98 1.01 -15.51
N SER A 67 9.01 0.26 -15.86
CA SER A 67 8.86 -1.04 -16.52
C SER A 67 8.10 -2.05 -15.65
N LEU A 68 7.58 -3.12 -16.26
CA LEU A 68 6.89 -4.18 -15.53
C LEU A 68 7.82 -4.85 -14.50
N SER A 69 9.08 -5.09 -14.86
CA SER A 69 10.07 -5.69 -13.95
C SER A 69 10.35 -4.79 -12.74
N GLU A 70 10.52 -3.49 -12.94
CA GLU A 70 10.73 -2.54 -11.84
C GLU A 70 9.49 -2.44 -10.95
N LEU A 71 8.29 -2.52 -11.54
CA LEU A 71 7.04 -2.52 -10.78
C LEU A 71 6.93 -3.76 -9.87
N ILE A 72 7.21 -4.95 -10.42
CA ILE A 72 7.20 -6.21 -9.66
C ILE A 72 8.23 -6.13 -8.53
N ASN A 73 9.46 -5.72 -8.84
CA ASN A 73 10.51 -5.55 -7.83
C ASN A 73 10.09 -4.57 -6.73
N THR A 74 9.48 -3.44 -7.11
CA THR A 74 9.01 -2.42 -6.16
C THR A 74 7.99 -2.99 -5.20
N VAL A 75 6.95 -3.67 -5.72
CA VAL A 75 5.90 -4.27 -4.88
C VAL A 75 6.48 -5.36 -3.98
N THR A 76 7.31 -6.26 -4.52
CA THR A 76 7.93 -7.34 -3.75
C THR A 76 8.81 -6.79 -2.62
N ARG A 77 9.66 -5.80 -2.91
CA ARG A 77 10.54 -5.17 -1.90
C ARG A 77 9.74 -4.44 -0.82
N LEU A 78 8.71 -3.68 -1.19
CA LEU A 78 7.81 -3.02 -0.23
C LEU A 78 7.12 -4.03 0.70
N GLN A 79 6.51 -5.08 0.16
CA GLN A 79 5.79 -6.08 0.96
C GLN A 79 6.74 -6.89 1.85
N LYS A 80 7.96 -7.17 1.39
CA LYS A 80 9.00 -7.87 2.16
C LYS A 80 9.36 -7.15 3.47
N HIS A 81 9.35 -5.82 3.46
CA HIS A 81 9.79 -5.00 4.60
C HIS A 81 8.63 -4.42 5.44
N ALA A 82 7.39 -4.59 4.99
CA ALA A 82 6.23 -4.02 5.65
C ALA A 82 5.69 -4.92 6.75
N LYS A 83 5.39 -4.33 7.92
CA LYS A 83 4.65 -5.01 9.01
C LYS A 83 3.17 -5.21 8.63
N ILE A 84 2.57 -4.21 8.00
CA ILE A 84 1.18 -4.23 7.50
C ILE A 84 1.25 -4.14 5.97
N PRO A 85 0.49 -4.96 5.21
CA PRO A 85 0.52 -4.92 3.76
C PRO A 85 0.28 -3.51 3.20
N ILE A 86 1.20 -3.04 2.36
CA ILE A 86 1.18 -1.67 1.83
C ILE A 86 0.24 -1.59 0.62
N GLY A 87 -0.62 -0.57 0.59
CA GLY A 87 -1.42 -0.26 -0.59
C GLY A 87 -0.56 0.24 -1.75
N HIS A 88 -0.57 -0.46 -2.88
CA HIS A 88 0.13 -0.03 -4.08
C HIS A 88 -0.83 0.59 -5.09
N LYS A 89 -0.50 1.78 -5.62
CA LYS A 89 -1.23 2.42 -6.73
C LYS A 89 -0.30 2.68 -7.90
N LYS A 90 -0.81 2.50 -9.11
CA LYS A 90 -0.15 2.91 -10.37
C LYS A 90 -1.09 3.84 -11.13
N SER A 91 -0.57 4.94 -11.66
CA SER A 91 -1.34 5.76 -12.60
C SER A 91 -1.49 5.00 -13.92
N LEU A 92 -2.74 4.74 -14.35
CA LEU A 92 -3.05 4.02 -15.58
C LEU A 92 -3.29 4.95 -16.78
N TYR A 93 -3.23 6.28 -16.60
CA TYR A 93 -3.61 7.25 -17.64
C TYR A 93 -2.79 7.20 -18.95
N PRO A 94 -1.45 6.97 -18.96
CA PRO A 94 -0.74 6.83 -20.23
C PRO A 94 -0.96 5.46 -20.90
N ALA A 95 -1.26 4.41 -20.13
CA ALA A 95 -1.43 3.04 -20.66
C ALA A 95 -2.76 2.84 -21.41
N ALA A 96 -3.76 3.69 -21.17
CA ALA A 96 -5.03 3.65 -21.90
C ALA A 96 -4.90 4.10 -23.37
N ASN A 97 -3.89 4.92 -23.69
CA ASN A 97 -3.66 5.42 -25.05
C ASN A 97 -2.86 4.47 -25.93
N GLU A 98 -2.13 3.50 -25.35
CA GLU A 98 -1.39 2.49 -26.11
C GLU A 98 -2.24 1.25 -26.43
N LEU A 99 -3.39 1.08 -25.77
CA LEU A 99 -4.37 0.02 -26.08
C LEU A 99 -5.40 0.43 -27.15
N THR A 100 -5.30 1.66 -27.66
CA THR A 100 -6.19 2.22 -28.70
C THR A 100 -5.45 2.64 -29.98
N ALA A 101 -4.18 2.25 -30.13
CA ALA A 101 -3.35 2.49 -31.32
C ALA A 101 -3.05 1.19 -32.08
#